data_AF-A0A7C5M3G2-F1
#
_entry.id   AF-A0A7C5M3G2-F1
#
_cell.length_a   1.000
_cell.length_b   1.000
_cell.length_c   1.000
_cell.angle_alpha   90.00
_cell.angle_beta   90.00
_cell.angle_gamma   90.00
#
_symmetry.space_group_name_H-M   'P 1'
#
loop_
_entity.id
_entity.type
_entity.pdbx_description
1 polymer ?
#
loop_
_entity_poly.entity_id
_entity_poly.type
_entity_poly.pdbx_seq_one_letter_code
_entity_poly.pdbx_strand_id
1 'polypeptide(L)' 'MNKAALRKVLPFLEWWPMVNRNSLKADFAAGLTNAIIVLPQGVAFAMIAGLPPIYGLYTAMVVPVVAALFGSS' A
#
# COMPACT_ATOMS: atom_id res chain seq x y z
N MET A 1 -26.46 -6.05 3.58
CA MET A 1 -25.44 -6.04 4.66
C MET A 1 -25.58 -4.76 5.47
N ASN A 2 -25.46 -4.84 6.80
CA ASN A 2 -25.42 -3.66 7.67
C ASN A 2 -24.16 -2.81 7.33
N LYS A 3 -24.25 -1.48 7.33
CA LYS A 3 -23.11 -0.57 7.06
C LYS A 3 -21.90 -0.86 7.95
N ALA A 4 -22.15 -1.24 9.21
CA ALA A 4 -21.10 -1.63 10.15
C ALA A 4 -20.37 -2.92 9.72
N ALA A 5 -21.10 -3.90 9.20
CA ALA A 5 -20.51 -5.14 8.69
C ALA A 5 -19.69 -4.89 7.40
N LEU A 6 -20.13 -3.96 6.56
CA LEU A 6 -19.42 -3.60 5.33
C LEU A 6 -18.08 -2.90 5.62
N ARG A 7 -18.03 -1.97 6.59
CA ARG A 7 -16.78 -1.30 6.99
C ARG A 7 -15.77 -2.24 7.63
N LYS A 8 -16.22 -3.29 8.35
CA LYS A 8 -15.31 -4.33 8.88
C LYS A 8 -14.63 -5.16 7.79
N VAL A 9 -15.29 -5.38 6.66
CA VAL A 9 -14.75 -6.19 5.55
C VAL A 9 -13.96 -5.32 4.57
N LEU A 10 -14.39 -4.08 4.36
CA LEU A 10 -13.78 -3.11 3.45
C LEU A 10 -13.42 -1.83 4.23
N PRO A 11 -12.33 -1.85 5.02
CA PRO A 11 -12.00 -0.76 5.93
C PRO A 11 -11.61 0.52 5.20
N PHE A 12 -11.17 0.45 3.93
CA PHE A 12 -10.90 1.66 3.15
C PHE A 12 -12.11 2.58 2.96
N LEU A 13 -13.33 2.07 3.14
CA LEU A 13 -14.55 2.87 3.12
C LEU A 13 -14.63 3.88 4.27
N GLU A 14 -13.81 3.74 5.31
CA GLU A 14 -13.74 4.70 6.42
C GLU A 14 -12.96 5.96 6.02
N TRP A 15 -11.82 5.81 5.35
CA TRP A 15 -10.97 6.94 4.96
C TRP A 15 -11.29 7.49 3.57
N TRP A 16 -11.90 6.71 2.68
CA TRP A 16 -12.23 7.14 1.31
C TRP A 16 -12.98 8.49 1.24
N PRO A 17 -13.99 8.78 2.09
CA PRO A 17 -14.70 10.06 2.07
C PRO A 17 -13.84 11.26 2.50
N MET A 18 -12.70 11.03 3.14
CA MET A 18 -11.78 12.09 3.61
C MET A 18 -10.84 12.57 2.50
N VAL A 19 -10.75 11.83 1.39
CA VAL A 19 -9.87 12.12 0.26
C VAL A 19 -10.35 13.38 -0.47
N ASN A 20 -9.46 14.35 -0.60
CA ASN A 20 -9.70 15.60 -1.31
C ASN A 20 -8.51 15.96 -2.21
N ARG A 21 -8.62 17.05 -2.99
CA ARG A 21 -7.57 17.44 -3.95
C ARG A 21 -6.21 17.72 -3.31
N ASN A 22 -6.18 18.20 -2.07
CA ASN A 22 -4.93 18.48 -1.37
C ASN A 22 -4.32 17.19 -0.83
N SER A 23 -5.13 16.30 -0.24
CA SER A 23 -4.64 15.00 0.22
C SER A 23 -4.14 14.16 -0.95
N LEU A 24 -4.85 14.12 -2.09
CA LEU A 24 -4.39 13.38 -3.27
C LEU A 24 -3.02 13.84 -3.79
N LYS A 25 -2.74 15.14 -3.78
CA LYS A 25 -1.43 15.67 -4.18
C LYS A 25 -0.34 15.27 -3.19
N ALA A 26 -0.63 15.37 -1.89
CA ALA A 26 0.29 14.97 -0.83
C ALA A 26 0.57 13.45 -0.87
N ASP A 27 -0.46 12.63 -0.97
CA ASP A 27 -0.39 11.17 -1.04
C ASP A 27 0.36 10.71 -2.30
N PHE A 28 0.18 11.40 -3.43
CA PHE A 28 0.94 11.11 -4.65
C PHE A 28 2.44 11.35 -4.46
N ALA A 29 2.82 12.51 -3.91
CA ALA A 29 4.23 12.82 -3.66
C ALA A 29 4.86 11.87 -2.63
N ALA A 30 4.14 11.57 -1.55
CA ALA A 30 4.56 10.61 -0.53
C ALA A 30 4.68 9.19 -1.11
N GLY A 31 3.70 8.76 -1.89
CA GLY A 31 3.68 7.46 -2.56
C GLY A 31 4.81 7.29 -3.56
N LEU A 32 5.12 8.33 -4.36
CA LEU A 32 6.24 8.30 -5.29
C LEU A 32 7.58 8.20 -4.55
N THR A 33 7.76 9.00 -3.49
CA THR A 33 8.96 8.96 -2.65
C THR A 33 9.15 7.57 -2.05
N ASN A 34 8.07 6.98 -1.52
CA ASN A 34 8.09 5.66 -0.94
C ASN A 34 8.37 4.57 -1.98
N ALA A 35 7.81 4.68 -3.20
CA ALA A 35 8.07 3.73 -4.28
C ALA A 35 9.56 3.67 -4.66
N ILE A 36 10.23 4.83 -4.71
CA ILE A 36 11.66 4.93 -5.00
C ILE A 36 12.50 4.22 -3.91
N ILE A 37 12.09 4.30 -2.65
CA ILE A 37 12.79 3.67 -1.52
C ILE A 37 12.52 2.17 -1.46
N VAL A 38 11.26 1.77 -1.59
CA VAL A 38 10.81 0.38 -1.41
C VAL A 38 11.29 -0.53 -2.53
N LEU A 39 11.46 -0.03 -3.75
CA LEU A 39 11.93 -0.83 -4.89
C LEU A 39 13.30 -1.47 -4.64
N PRO A 40 14.39 -0.73 -4.38
CA PRO A 40 15.69 -1.33 -4.09
C PRO A 40 15.68 -2.13 -2.77
N GLN A 41 14.93 -1.68 -1.77
CA GLN A 41 14.80 -2.38 -0.48
C GLN A 41 14.17 -3.77 -0.65
N GLY A 42 13.08 -3.88 -1.42
CA GLY A 42 12.40 -5.15 -1.68
C GLY A 42 13.27 -6.12 -2.46
N VAL A 43 14.01 -5.63 -3.45
CA VAL A 43 15.01 -6.43 -4.19
C VAL A 43 16.08 -6.97 -3.25
N ALA A 44 16.63 -6.13 -2.37
CA ALA A 44 17.62 -6.56 -1.38
C ALA A 44 17.05 -7.63 -0.43
N PHE A 45 15.80 -7.47 0.02
CA PHE A 45 15.12 -8.47 0.86
C PHE A 45 14.88 -9.81 0.16
N ALA A 46 14.52 -9.81 -1.12
CA ALA A 46 14.42 -11.03 -1.89
C ALA A 46 15.78 -11.75 -1.99
N MET A 47 16.86 -10.99 -2.24
CA MET A 47 18.20 -11.54 -2.36
C MET A 47 18.71 -12.15 -1.05
N ILE A 48 18.54 -11.50 0.11
CA ILE A 48 18.95 -12.06 1.41
C ILE A 48 18.13 -13.30 1.80
N ALA A 49 16.89 -13.40 1.30
CA ALA A 49 16.02 -14.56 1.50
C ALA A 49 16.34 -15.71 0.54
N GLY A 50 17.32 -15.57 -0.36
CA GLY A 50 17.67 -16.57 -1.37
C GLY A 50 16.64 -16.70 -2.49
N LEU A 51 15.76 -15.72 -2.65
CA LEU A 51 14.74 -15.67 -3.69
C LEU A 51 15.24 -14.89 -4.92
N PRO A 52 14.70 -15.17 -6.12
CA PRO A 52 14.91 -14.32 -7.28
C PRO A 52 14.51 -12.85 -7.00
N PRO A 53 15.31 -11.85 -7.43
CA PRO A 53 15.04 -10.42 -7.20
C PRO A 53 13.63 -9.94 -7.58
N ILE A 54 13.01 -10.59 -8.58
CA ILE A 54 11.68 -10.27 -9.07
C ILE A 54 10.59 -10.44 -7.99
N TYR A 55 10.79 -11.31 -7.00
CA TYR A 55 9.86 -11.44 -5.88
C TYR A 55 9.82 -10.16 -5.04
N GLY A 56 10.95 -9.44 -4.92
CA GLY A 56 11.01 -8.14 -4.28
C GLY A 56 10.13 -7.10 -4.97
N LEU A 57 10.09 -7.11 -6.31
CA LEU A 57 9.22 -6.25 -7.11
C LEU A 57 7.74 -6.59 -6.91
N TYR A 58 7.39 -7.88 -6.95
CA TYR A 58 6.01 -8.31 -6.69
C TYR A 58 5.53 -7.88 -5.32
N THR A 59 6.34 -8.08 -4.28
CA THR A 59 5.98 -7.65 -2.92
C THR A 59 5.92 -6.12 -2.79
N ALA A 60 6.82 -5.40 -3.45
CA ALA A 60 6.84 -3.93 -3.44
C ALA A 60 5.61 -3.30 -4.09
N MET A 61 4.92 -4.01 -4.99
CA MET A 61 3.68 -3.54 -5.63
C MET A 61 2.42 -4.04 -4.90
N VAL A 62 2.34 -5.33 -4.62
CA VAL A 62 1.10 -5.95 -4.13
C VAL A 62 0.85 -5.64 -2.66
N VAL A 63 1.89 -5.70 -1.81
CA VAL A 63 1.73 -5.52 -0.36
C VAL A 63 1.22 -4.11 -0.02
N PRO A 64 1.77 -3.01 -0.58
CA PRO A 64 1.25 -1.67 -0.29
C PRO A 64 -0.19 -1.46 -0.75
N VAL A 65 -0.62 -2.05 -1.87
CA VAL A 65 -2.02 -1.97 -2.34
C VAL A 65 -2.95 -2.66 -1.35
N VAL A 66 -2.60 -3.88 -0.94
CA VAL A 66 -3.39 -4.64 0.05
C VAL A 66 -3.39 -3.89 1.40
N ALA A 67 -2.25 -3.40 1.84
CA ALA A 67 -2.13 -2.64 3.08
C ALA A 67 -2.92 -1.33 3.04
N ALA A 68 -2.97 -0.62 1.90
CA ALA A 68 -3.78 0.60 1.77
C ALA A 68 -5.29 0.32 1.82
N LEU A 69 -5.72 -0.82 1.27
CA LEU A 69 -7.14 -1.20 1.23
C LEU A 69 -7.64 -1.80 2.54
N PHE A 70 -6.80 -2.56 3.25
CA PHE A 70 -7.17 -3.33 4.43
C PHE A 70 -6.53 -2.85 5.73
N GLY A 71 -5.58 -1.92 5.66
CA GLY A 71 -4.97 -1.31 6.83
C GLY A 71 -5.96 -0.45 7.59
N SER A 72 -6.03 -0.65 8.91
CA SER A 72 -6.57 0.32 9.84
C SER A 72 -5.42 1.24 10.26
N SER A 73 -5.61 2.56 10.17
CA SER A 73 -4.62 3.55 10.60
C SER A 73 -4.13 3.33 12.03
#